data_AF-A0A920TVC2-F1
#
_entry.id   AF-A0A920TVC2-F1
#
_cell.length_a   1.000
_cell.length_b   1.000
_cell.length_c   1.000
_cell.angle_alpha   90.00
_cell.angle_beta   90.00
_cell.angle_gamma   90.00
#
_symmetry.space_group_name_H-M   'P 1'
#
loop_
_entity.id
_entity.type
_entity.pdbx_description
1 polymer ?
#
loop_
_entity_poly.entity_id
_entity_poly.type
_entity_poly.pdbx_seq_one_letter_code
_entity_poly.pdbx_strand_id
1 'polypeptide(L)'
;MNLKHAHHVTLISNLKRHRYSPSHGGLICPECNQLTEYSHPISLQALKVFRLIDRTNLLSLPYLNISDALLLEMKTLLGTTVRYWVDKEIRSNTFMERLERLD
;
A
#
# COMPACT_ATOMS: atom_id res chain seq x y z
N MET A 1 -2.98 -1.84 6.64
CA MET A 1 -2.29 -0.81 5.85
C MET A 1 -1.86 0.28 6.81
N ASN A 2 -0.59 0.31 7.21
CA ASN A 2 -0.12 1.21 8.26
C ASN A 2 0.45 2.45 7.58
N LEU A 3 -0.38 3.48 7.39
CA LEU A 3 -0.01 4.75 6.76
C LEU A 3 1.01 5.57 7.57
N LYS A 4 1.53 5.01 8.67
CA LYS A 4 2.48 5.62 9.60
C LYS A 4 3.95 5.47 9.20
N HIS A 5 4.30 4.60 8.25
CA HIS A 5 5.71 4.41 7.82
C HIS A 5 6.18 5.41 6.75
N ALA A 6 5.34 6.36 6.34
CA ALA A 6 5.82 7.55 5.66
C ALA A 6 6.55 8.42 6.69
N HIS A 7 7.88 8.33 6.76
CA HIS A 7 8.76 9.10 7.67
C HIS A 7 8.70 10.64 7.52
N HIS A 8 7.68 11.18 6.86
CA HIS A 8 7.31 12.59 6.80
C HIS A 8 5.77 12.72 6.82
N VAL A 9 5.13 12.44 7.96
CA VAL A 9 3.70 12.71 8.20
C VAL A 9 3.49 14.21 8.49
N THR A 10 3.93 15.08 7.58
CA THR A 10 3.56 16.50 7.62
C THR A 10 2.88 16.83 6.31
N LEU A 11 1.54 16.79 6.36
CA LEU A 11 0.63 17.40 5.40
C LEU A 11 0.78 16.86 3.96
N ILE A 12 -0.09 15.89 3.63
CA ILE A 12 -0.45 15.56 2.24
C ILE A 12 -1.12 16.79 1.60
N SER A 13 -0.32 17.80 1.24
CA SER A 13 -0.73 19.08 0.67
C SER A 13 -0.86 19.00 -0.87
N ASN A 14 -0.48 17.88 -1.48
CA ASN A 14 -0.62 17.66 -2.93
C ASN A 14 -0.82 16.17 -3.30
N LEU A 15 -2.05 15.68 -3.20
CA LEU A 15 -2.38 14.26 -3.44
C LEU A 15 -2.06 13.77 -4.86
N LYS A 16 -2.04 14.65 -5.87
CA LYS A 16 -1.99 14.26 -7.30
C LYS A 16 -0.71 13.54 -7.77
N ARG A 17 0.37 13.58 -6.99
CA ARG A 17 1.68 13.00 -7.37
C ARG A 17 2.11 11.83 -6.47
N HIS A 18 1.27 11.42 -5.54
CA HIS A 18 1.57 10.26 -4.70
C HIS A 18 1.49 8.98 -5.52
N ARG A 19 2.25 7.98 -5.08
CA ARG A 19 2.29 6.64 -5.70
C ARG A 19 2.06 5.57 -4.65
N TYR A 20 1.88 4.35 -5.08
CA TYR A 20 1.63 3.21 -4.20
C TYR A 20 2.75 2.19 -4.32
N SER A 21 3.40 1.85 -3.21
CA SER A 21 4.49 0.88 -3.16
C SER A 21 4.21 -0.18 -2.10
N PRO A 22 4.04 -1.46 -2.50
CA PRO A 22 3.91 -2.59 -1.58
C PRO A 22 5.06 -2.70 -0.58
N SER A 23 6.30 -2.50 -1.05
CA SER A 23 7.51 -2.62 -0.24
C SER A 23 7.65 -1.52 0.82
N HIS A 24 7.03 -0.36 0.60
CA HIS A 24 6.97 0.75 1.56
C HIS A 24 5.65 0.78 2.34
N GLY A 25 4.81 -0.27 2.24
CA GLY A 25 3.60 -0.42 3.03
C GLY A 25 2.38 0.39 2.55
N GLY A 26 2.44 0.98 1.36
CA GLY A 26 1.32 1.68 0.74
C GLY A 26 1.71 2.98 0.06
N LEU A 27 1.09 4.10 0.44
CA LEU A 27 1.27 5.38 -0.24
C LEU A 27 2.65 5.99 0.03
N ILE A 28 3.28 6.49 -1.02
CA ILE A 28 4.55 7.22 -0.99
C ILE A 28 4.38 8.62 -1.59
N CYS A 29 5.03 9.61 -0.99
CA CYS A 29 5.04 10.98 -1.52
C CYS A 29 5.92 11.08 -2.78
N PRO A 30 5.79 12.16 -3.56
CA PRO A 30 6.57 12.35 -4.79
C PRO A 30 8.08 12.28 -4.56
N GLU A 31 8.55 12.77 -3.42
CA GLU A 31 9.96 12.77 -3.01
C GLU A 31 10.45 11.33 -2.76
N CYS A 32 9.70 10.54 -1.98
CA CYS A 32 10.01 9.13 -1.73
C CYS A 32 9.96 8.27 -3.01
N ASN A 33 9.16 8.66 -3.99
CA ASN A 33 9.04 7.90 -5.23
C ASN A 33 10.33 7.84 -6.05
N GLN A 34 11.17 8.89 -6.01
CA GLN A 34 12.43 8.90 -6.75
C GLN A 34 13.40 7.80 -6.28
N LEU A 35 13.21 7.33 -5.05
CA LEU A 35 14.04 6.30 -4.39
C LEU A 35 13.40 4.90 -4.47
N THR A 36 12.24 4.77 -5.11
CA THR A 36 11.45 3.53 -5.09
C THR A 36 11.44 2.87 -6.46
N GLU A 37 12.09 1.71 -6.57
CA GLU A 37 12.21 0.94 -7.82
C GLU A 37 10.86 0.41 -8.33
N TYR A 38 9.93 0.11 -7.42
CA TYR A 38 8.63 -0.47 -7.74
C TYR A 38 7.49 0.28 -7.06
N SER A 39 6.87 1.18 -7.80
CA SER A 39 5.67 1.91 -7.38
C SER A 39 4.63 1.98 -8.50
N HIS A 40 3.37 1.88 -8.12
CA HIS A 40 2.22 1.95 -9.00
C HIS A 40 1.61 3.36 -8.98
N PRO A 41 1.07 3.84 -10.11
CA PRO A 41 0.22 5.01 -10.10
C PRO A 41 -1.02 4.75 -9.23
N ILE A 42 -1.53 5.81 -8.62
CA ILE A 42 -2.80 5.77 -7.89
C ILE A 42 -3.60 7.02 -8.23
N SER A 43 -4.88 6.84 -8.54
CA SER A 43 -5.78 7.95 -8.80
C SER A 43 -6.04 8.76 -7.54
N LEU A 44 -6.37 10.04 -7.72
CA LEU A 44 -6.78 10.90 -6.62
C LEU A 44 -8.03 10.34 -5.89
N GLN A 45 -8.89 9.61 -6.59
CA GLN A 45 -10.09 9.02 -6.03
C GLN A 45 -9.74 7.86 -5.09
N ALA A 46 -8.89 6.92 -5.53
CA ALA A 46 -8.44 5.80 -4.71
C ALA A 46 -7.70 6.29 -3.46
N LEU A 47 -6.86 7.31 -3.62
CA LEU A 47 -6.19 8.01 -2.52
C LEU A 47 -7.18 8.56 -1.48
N LYS A 48 -8.25 9.24 -1.92
CA LYS A 48 -9.28 9.79 -1.02
C LYS A 48 -10.02 8.68 -0.27
N VAL A 49 -10.37 7.59 -0.96
CA VAL A 49 -11.07 6.46 -0.34
C VAL A 49 -10.16 5.75 0.67
N PHE A 50 -8.90 5.46 0.33
CA PHE A 50 -7.95 4.88 1.29
C PHE A 50 -7.73 5.79 2.50
N ARG A 51 -7.66 7.11 2.31
CA ARG A 51 -7.57 8.07 3.41
C ARG A 51 -8.82 8.09 4.28
N LEU A 52 -10.00 7.93 3.68
CA LEU A 52 -11.25 7.82 4.43
C LEU A 52 -11.23 6.54 5.26
N ILE A 53 -10.91 5.39 4.66
CA ILE A 53 -10.82 4.09 5.34
C ILE A 53 -9.80 4.12 6.49
N ASP A 54 -8.64 4.76 6.31
CA ASP A 54 -7.61 4.87 7.37
C ASP A 54 -8.06 5.74 8.56
N ARG A 55 -8.85 6.78 8.29
CA ARG A 55 -9.31 7.73 9.30
C ARG A 55 -10.60 7.32 9.99
N THR A 56 -11.28 6.31 9.45
CA THR A 56 -12.57 5.83 9.97
C THR A 56 -12.44 4.39 10.42
N ASN A 57 -13.25 3.98 11.38
CA ASN A 57 -13.36 2.57 11.67
C ASN A 57 -14.04 1.89 10.46
N LEU A 58 -13.46 0.79 9.96
CA LEU A 58 -14.04 0.02 8.85
C LEU A 58 -15.51 -0.35 9.11
N LEU A 59 -15.85 -0.65 10.37
CA LEU A 59 -17.22 -1.00 10.77
C LEU A 59 -18.18 0.20 10.79
N SER A 60 -17.66 1.42 10.77
CA SER A 60 -18.43 2.67 10.74
C SER A 60 -18.31 3.41 9.42
N LEU A 61 -17.79 2.78 8.36
CA LEU A 61 -17.68 3.42 7.06
C LEU A 61 -19.07 3.67 6.49
N PRO A 62 -19.37 4.89 6.02
CA PRO A 62 -20.61 5.14 5.30
C PRO A 62 -20.62 4.35 4.00
N TYR A 63 -21.82 4.09 3.47
CA TYR A 63 -21.96 3.52 2.14
C TYR A 63 -21.26 4.43 1.12
N LEU A 64 -20.29 3.86 0.40
CA LEU A 64 -19.48 4.55 -0.58
C LEU A 64 -20.00 4.21 -1.98
N ASN A 65 -20.60 5.19 -2.64
CA ASN A 65 -20.92 5.06 -4.06
C ASN A 65 -19.64 5.26 -4.88
N ILE A 66 -19.00 4.16 -5.27
CA ILE A 66 -17.76 4.14 -6.04
C ILE A 66 -17.97 3.44 -7.37
N SER A 67 -17.28 3.88 -8.42
CA SER A 67 -17.33 3.24 -9.73
C SER A 67 -16.59 1.91 -9.72
N ASP A 68 -16.96 1.01 -10.64
CA ASP A 68 -16.29 -0.28 -10.82
C ASP A 68 -14.80 -0.12 -11.14
N ALA A 69 -14.44 0.91 -11.91
CA ALA A 69 -13.06 1.24 -12.24
C ALA A 69 -12.25 1.61 -10.98
N LEU A 70 -12.83 2.40 -10.08
CA LEU A 70 -12.21 2.77 -8.82
C LEU A 70 -12.05 1.56 -7.89
N LEU A 71 -13.08 0.72 -7.82
CA LEU A 71 -13.03 -0.52 -7.06
C LEU A 71 -11.94 -1.48 -7.58
N LEU A 72 -11.82 -1.62 -8.91
CA LEU A 72 -10.81 -2.45 -9.54
C LEU A 72 -9.39 -1.92 -9.29
N GLU A 73 -9.18 -0.60 -9.39
CA GLU A 73 -7.91 0.04 -9.06
C GLU A 73 -7.52 -0.27 -7.61
N MET A 74 -8.43 -0.04 -6.66
CA MET A 74 -8.18 -0.32 -5.24
C MET A 74 -7.87 -1.79 -4.97
N LYS A 75 -8.64 -2.72 -5.55
CA LYS A 75 -8.40 -4.16 -5.44
C LYS A 75 -7.03 -4.54 -5.99
N THR A 76 -6.65 -3.96 -7.13
CA THR A 76 -5.35 -4.21 -7.76
C THR A 76 -4.21 -3.75 -6.85
N LEU A 77 -4.28 -2.52 -6.33
CA LEU A 77 -3.25 -1.98 -5.44
C LEU A 77 -3.13 -2.75 -4.13
N LEU A 78 -4.25 -3.10 -3.48
CA LEU A 78 -4.21 -3.92 -2.27
C LEU A 78 -3.71 -5.34 -2.56
N GLY A 79 -4.07 -5.90 -3.72
CA GLY A 79 -3.62 -7.21 -4.17
C GLY A 79 -2.10 -7.28 -4.38
N THR A 80 -1.46 -6.22 -4.89
CA THR A 80 0.01 -6.18 -5.00
C THR A 80 0.68 -6.17 -3.64
N THR A 81 0.08 -5.51 -2.63
CA THR A 81 0.56 -5.56 -1.24
C THR A 81 0.45 -6.95 -0.65
N VAL A 82 -0.72 -7.59 -0.74
CA VAL A 82 -0.90 -8.96 -0.23
C VAL A 82 0.12 -9.91 -0.89
N ARG A 83 0.25 -9.86 -2.21
CA ARG A 83 1.20 -10.71 -2.94
C ARG A 83 2.65 -10.47 -2.51
N TYR A 84 3.06 -9.20 -2.39
CA TYR A 84 4.43 -8.86 -1.99
C TYR A 84 4.79 -9.43 -0.63
N TRP A 85 3.92 -9.28 0.37
CA TRP A 85 4.21 -9.73 1.73
C TRP A 85 4.13 -11.24 1.87
N VAL A 86 3.13 -11.89 1.26
CA VAL A 86 2.99 -13.36 1.29
C VAL A 86 4.18 -14.04 0.60
N ASP A 87 4.56 -13.59 -0.60
CA ASP A 87 5.71 -14.15 -1.32
C ASP A 87 7.01 -13.98 -0.52
N LYS A 88 7.20 -12.81 0.10
CA LYS A 88 8.36 -12.52 0.94
C LYS A 88 8.41 -13.41 2.18
N GLU A 89 7.27 -13.67 2.83
CA GLU A 89 7.17 -14.55 3.99
C GLU A 89 7.52 -16.00 3.62
N ILE A 90 6.94 -16.53 2.54
CA ILE A 90 7.23 -17.90 2.06
C ILE A 90 8.72 -18.08 1.77
N ARG A 91 9.33 -17.12 1.04
CA ARG A 91 10.76 -17.16 0.70
C ARG A 91 11.66 -17.09 1.94
N SER A 92 11.30 -16.27 2.91
CA SER A 92 12.06 -16.12 4.16
C SER A 92 12.01 -17.41 4.98
N ASN A 93 10.84 -18.03 5.09
CA ASN A 93 10.68 -19.32 5.80
C ASN A 93 11.47 -20.43 5.10
N THR A 94 11.38 -20.53 3.77
CA THR A 94 12.15 -21.51 2.99
C THR A 94 13.66 -21.34 3.19
N PHE A 95 14.13 -20.10 3.31
CA PHE A 95 15.54 -19.81 3.58
C PHE A 95 15.96 -20.25 4.99
N MET A 96 15.13 -19.96 6.01
CA MET A 96 15.40 -20.38 7.39
C MET A 96 15.44 -21.90 7.53
N GLU A 97 14.50 -22.63 6.93
CA GLU A 97 14.49 -24.11 6.90
C GLU A 97 15.75 -24.70 6.26
N ARG A 98 16.36 -24.00 5.29
CA ARG A 98 17.62 -24.44 4.68
C ARG A 98 18.81 -24.22 5.61
N LEU A 99 18.84 -23.11 6.35
CA LEU A 99 19.90 -22.85 7.33
C LEU A 99 19.90 -23.90 8.44
N GLU A 100 18.73 -24.25 8.98
CA GLU A 100 18.58 -25.27 10.04
C GLU A 100 19.05 -26.67 9.62
N ARG A 101 19.12 -26.96 8.31
CA ARG A 101 19.60 -28.24 7.77
C ARG A 101 21.10 -28.25 7.47
N LEU A 102 21.77 -27.11 7.58
CA LEU A 102 23.21 -26.97 7.32
C LEU A 102 24.05 -26.99 8.60
N ASP A 103 23.41 -26.88 9.76
CA ASP A 103 23.98 -27.15 11.09
C ASP A 103 23.77 -28.63 11.50
#